data_AF-A0A7Y5LL62-F1
#
_entry.id   AF-A0A7Y5LL62-F1
#
_cell.length_a   1.000
_cell.length_b   1.000
_cell.length_c   1.000
_cell.angle_alpha   90.00
_cell.angle_beta   90.00
_cell.angle_gamma   90.00
#
_symmetry.space_group_name_H-M   'P 1'
#
loop_
_entity.id
_entity.type
_entity.pdbx_description
1 polymer ?
#
loop_
_entity_poly.entity_id
_entity_poly.type
_entity_poly.pdbx_seq_one_letter_code
_entity_poly.pdbx_strand_id
1 'polypeptide(L)' 'MEQFDKLVAHIQSLEADFHKFYEKGQGAAGTRLRKGLSELKKLAQDVRNDVQKVRQDRKEQKGS' A
#
# COMPACT_ATOMS: atom_id res chain seq x y z
N MET A 1 -6.22 10.55 6.81
CA MET A 1 -5.29 11.08 5.79
C MET A 1 -3.93 10.43 5.89
N GLU A 2 -3.32 10.35 7.07
CA GLU A 2 -2.00 9.71 7.26
C GLU A 2 -1.82 8.34 6.56
N GLN A 3 -2.81 7.45 6.64
CA GLN A 3 -2.77 6.15 5.97
C GLN A 3 -2.76 6.23 4.44
N PHE A 4 -3.49 7.20 3.88
CA PHE A 4 -3.51 7.47 2.46
C PHE A 4 -2.15 8.02 1.99
N ASP A 5 -1.61 8.99 2.71
CA ASP A 5 -0.33 9.62 2.38
C ASP A 5 0.81 8.58 2.37
N LYS A 6 0.79 7.64 3.34
CA LYS A 6 1.72 6.51 3.39
C LYS A 6 1.65 5.61 2.14
N LEU A 7 0.44 5.27 1.68
CA LEU A 7 0.25 4.45 0.48
C LEU A 7 0.74 5.16 -0.78
N VAL A 8 0.42 6.45 -0.92
CA VAL A 8 0.84 7.27 -2.07
C VAL A 8 2.35 7.43 -2.10
N ALA A 9 2.96 7.79 -0.98
CA ALA A 9 4.41 7.94 -0.87
C ALA A 9 5.15 6.64 -1.23
N HIS A 10 4.62 5.49 -0.79
CA HIS A 10 5.21 4.19 -1.10
C HIS A 10 5.15 3.90 -2.61
N ILE A 11 4.02 4.15 -3.27
CA ILE A 11 3.89 3.98 -4.73
C ILE A 11 4.81 4.92 -5.49
N GLN A 12 4.88 6.19 -5.09
CA GLN A 12 5.76 7.18 -5.72
C GLN A 12 7.23 6.76 -5.62
N SER A 13 7.65 6.16 -4.50
CA SER A 13 9.02 5.66 -4.35
C SER A 13 9.41 4.57 -5.36
N LEU A 14 8.43 3.86 -5.92
CA LEU A 14 8.65 2.78 -6.89
C LEU A 14 8.74 3.27 -8.35
N GLU A 15 8.38 4.52 -8.64
CA GLU A 15 8.30 5.07 -10.00
C GLU A 15 9.59 4.87 -10.81
N ALA A 16 10.74 5.14 -10.20
CA ALA A 16 12.04 4.96 -10.85
C ALA A 16 12.32 3.51 -11.23
N ASP A 17 11.89 2.55 -10.40
CA ASP A 17 12.05 1.13 -10.70
C ASP A 17 11.02 0.66 -11.74
N PHE A 18 9.82 1.25 -11.79
CA PHE A 18 8.85 1.03 -12.88
C PHE A 18 9.46 1.40 -14.23
N HIS A 19 10.00 2.61 -14.36
CA HIS A 19 10.65 3.06 -15.60
C HIS A 19 11.85 2.16 -15.96
N LYS A 20 12.69 1.80 -14.98
CA LYS A 20 13.86 0.93 -15.24
C LYS A 20 13.45 -0.48 -15.68
N PHE A 21 12.37 -1.02 -15.12
CA PHE A 21 11.92 -2.37 -15.46
C PHE A 21 11.19 -2.41 -16.80
N TYR A 22 10.16 -1.58 -17.00
CA TYR A 22 9.30 -1.65 -18.18
C TYR A 22 9.93 -1.03 -19.43
N GLU A 23 10.68 0.06 -19.30
CA GLU A 23 11.27 0.73 -20.47
C GLU A 23 12.70 0.27 -20.75
N LYS A 24 13.49 0.01 -19.70
CA LYS A 24 14.92 -0.33 -19.82
C LYS A 24 15.22 -1.81 -19.65
N GLY A 25 14.22 -2.66 -19.37
CA GLY A 25 14.38 -4.10 -19.24
C GLY A 25 15.27 -4.54 -18.06
N GLN A 26 15.48 -3.69 -17.05
CA GLN A 26 16.39 -4.00 -15.95
C GLN A 26 15.79 -5.00 -14.96
N GLY A 27 16.23 -6.27 -15.01
CA GLY A 27 15.71 -7.34 -14.13
C GLY A 27 15.85 -7.05 -12.63
N ALA A 28 16.92 -6.38 -12.20
CA ALA A 28 17.10 -5.99 -10.79
C ALA A 28 16.02 -5.01 -10.30
N ALA A 29 15.53 -4.12 -11.17
CA ALA A 29 14.41 -3.23 -10.86
C ALA A 29 13.10 -4.03 -10.70
N GLY A 30 12.89 -5.06 -11.52
CA GLY A 30 11.76 -6.00 -11.35
C GLY A 30 11.75 -6.70 -9.98
N THR A 31 12.92 -7.14 -9.50
CA THR A 31 13.03 -7.73 -8.16
C THR A 31 12.67 -6.74 -7.05
N ARG A 32 13.09 -5.47 -7.17
CA ARG A 32 12.74 -4.41 -6.22
C ARG A 32 11.25 -4.06 -6.28
N LEU A 33 10.68 -3.90 -7.48
CA LEU A 33 9.25 -3.69 -7.67
C LEU A 33 8.42 -4.78 -7.02
N ARG A 34 8.77 -6.06 -7.22
CA ARG A 34 8.02 -7.16 -6.61
C ARG A 34 8.01 -7.08 -5.08
N LYS A 35 9.15 -6.75 -4.46
CA LYS A 35 9.24 -6.55 -3.01
C LYS A 35 8.40 -5.35 -2.57
N GLY A 36 8.58 -4.19 -3.20
CA GLY A 36 7.81 -2.97 -2.92
C GLY A 36 6.30 -3.15 -3.09
N LEU A 37 5.85 -3.88 -4.11
CA LEU A 37 4.43 -4.19 -4.32
C LEU A 37 3.89 -5.17 -3.26
N SER A 38 4.73 -6.08 -2.75
CA SER A 38 4.35 -6.97 -1.65
C SER A 38 4.15 -6.18 -0.35
N GLU A 39 5.00 -5.18 -0.09
CA GLU A 39 4.87 -4.25 1.03
C GLU A 39 3.63 -3.36 0.87
N LEU A 40 3.38 -2.84 -0.34
CA LEU A 40 2.17 -2.06 -0.64
C LEU A 40 0.89 -2.86 -0.35
N LYS A 41 0.86 -4.14 -0.77
CA LYS A 41 -0.26 -5.04 -0.46
C LYS A 41 -0.49 -5.16 1.05
N LYS A 42 0.59 -5.28 1.82
CA LYS A 42 0.50 -5.34 3.29
C LYS A 42 -0.05 -4.03 3.86
N LEU A 43 0.50 -2.88 3.47
CA LEU A 43 0.00 -1.57 3.89
C LEU A 43 -1.49 -1.39 3.58
N ALA A 44 -1.92 -1.74 2.37
CA ALA A 44 -3.32 -1.66 1.97
C ALA A 44 -4.23 -2.59 2.79
N GLN A 45 -3.73 -3.77 3.15
CA GLN A 45 -4.46 -4.70 4.01
C GLN A 45 -4.62 -4.15 5.44
N ASP A 46 -3.57 -3.53 5.99
CA ASP A 46 -3.61 -2.92 7.32
C ASP A 46 -4.66 -1.79 7.36
N VAL A 47 -4.65 -0.91 6.35
CA VAL A 47 -5.68 0.15 6.18
C VAL A 47 -7.08 -0.42 6.10
N ARG A 48 -7.29 -1.51 5.33
CA ARG A 48 -8.59 -2.17 5.23
C ARG A 48 -9.04 -2.71 6.59
N ASN A 49 -8.16 -3.33 7.35
CA ASN A 49 -8.48 -3.87 8.66
C ASN A 49 -8.88 -2.76 9.63
N ASP A 50 -8.19 -1.62 9.60
CA ASP A 50 -8.54 -0.45 10.41
C ASP A 50 -9.91 0.12 10.05
N VAL A 51 -10.24 0.21 8.76
CA VAL A 51 -11.60 0.60 8.31
C VAL A 51 -12.66 -0.37 8.86
N GLN A 52 -12.38 -1.68 8.83
CA GLN A 52 -13.30 -2.68 9.37
C GLN A 52 -13.48 -2.51 10.88
N LYS A 53 -12.38 -2.27 11.62
CA LYS A 53 -12.41 -2.02 13.06
C LYS A 53 -13.24 -0.78 13.41
N VAL A 54 -12.97 0.36 12.75
CA VAL A 54 -13.74 1.60 12.96
C VAL A 54 -15.24 1.40 12.66
N ARG A 55 -15.57 0.61 11.63
CA ARG A 55 -16.97 0.28 11.33
C ARG A 55 -17.61 -0.57 12.44
N GLN A 56 -16.88 -1.52 12.99
CA GLN A 56 -17.36 -2.36 14.10
C GLN A 56 -17.54 -1.53 15.37
N ASP A 57 -16.56 -0.73 15.76
CA ASP A 57 -16.61 0.13 16.95
C ASP A 57 -17.82 1.08 16.89
N ARG A 58 -18.09 1.68 15.72
CA ARG A 58 -19.28 2.53 15.50
C ARG A 58 -20.60 1.77 15.62
N LYS A 59 -20.63 0.48 15.30
CA LYS A 59 -21.83 -0.36 15.44
C LYS A 59 -22.09 -0.69 16.91
N GLU A 60 -21.04 -0.98 17.67
CA GLU A 60 -21.12 -1.25 19.11
C GLU A 60 -21.59 -0.02 19.90
N GLN A 61 -21.08 1.18 19.57
CA GLN A 61 -21.52 2.44 20.19
C GLN A 61 -22.99 2.80 19.93
N LYS A 62 -23.59 2.32 18.84
CA LYS A 62 -25.02 2.57 18.52
C LYS A 62 -25.96 1.56 19.18
N GLY A 63 -25.41 0.47 19.73
CA GLY A 63 -26.17 -0.58 20.41
C GLY A 63 -26.10 -0.51 21.94
N SER A 64 -25.29 0.40 22.50
CA SER A 64 -25.28 0.79 23.92
C SER A 64 -26.19 1.98 24.18
#